data_AF-A0A0M4N647-F1
#
_entry.id   AF-A0A0M4N647-F1
#
_cell.length_a   1.000
_cell.length_b   1.000
_cell.length_c   1.000
_cell.angle_alpha   90.00
_cell.angle_beta   90.00
_cell.angle_gamma   90.00
#
_symmetry.space_group_name_H-M   'P 1'
#
loop_
_entity.id
_entity.type
_entity.pdbx_description
1 polymer ?
#
loop_
_entity_poly.entity_id
_entity_poly.type
_entity_poly.pdbx_seq_one_letter_code
_entity_poly.pdbx_strand_id
1 'polypeptide(L)'
;MDLRYSKPLSDLYTSSFLKALLHGEKPKNKFGILKKSGIVSSEKELLIKDIFKLIFQFLSKHYRSEEYYRSILFSKILLPDITKDSDVILAELRVSNSKADIAMLNGKSVGYEIKSELDKPTRLKNQLNDYLSCFQYSYLVSHESFIESNSSNLHQDIGIICIHPNGSVTKVKDAKNNINNISHSALFDSLRKPEYSDIIEKYYGSIPNVPNGIFFKECKKLFEIIPINVANKLSIDALKGRRSKVPISTIKKLPIYLQYLVYQAELTNKEIHLLGLPIKELI
;
A
#
# COMPACT_ATOMS: atom_id res chain seq x y z
N MET A 1 -2.42 24.60 -15.89
CA MET A 1 -2.27 23.15 -16.17
C MET A 1 -3.57 22.65 -16.76
N ASP A 2 -3.49 21.78 -17.76
CA ASP A 2 -4.65 21.32 -18.55
C ASP A 2 -5.28 20.05 -17.94
N LEU A 3 -6.59 20.11 -17.66
CA LEU A 3 -7.36 19.04 -17.01
C LEU A 3 -7.39 17.72 -17.80
N ARG A 4 -7.17 17.77 -19.12
CA ARG A 4 -7.07 16.56 -19.97
C ARG A 4 -5.90 15.66 -19.56
N TYR A 5 -4.93 16.18 -18.82
CA TYR A 5 -3.78 15.41 -18.32
C TYR A 5 -3.98 14.81 -16.95
N SER A 6 -5.18 14.87 -16.37
CA SER A 6 -5.46 14.33 -15.03
C SER A 6 -5.08 12.86 -14.85
N LYS A 7 -5.66 11.98 -15.67
CA LYS A 7 -5.30 10.55 -15.67
C LYS A 7 -3.84 10.31 -16.09
N PRO A 8 -3.32 10.91 -17.19
CA PRO A 8 -1.91 10.79 -17.54
C PRO A 8 -0.93 11.19 -16.44
N LEU A 9 -1.20 12.25 -15.68
CA LEU A 9 -0.34 12.67 -14.57
C LEU A 9 -0.44 11.73 -13.38
N SER A 10 -1.62 11.14 -13.13
CA SER A 10 -1.79 10.07 -12.14
C SER A 10 -0.87 8.89 -12.46
N ASP A 11 -0.77 8.49 -13.73
CA ASP A 11 0.09 7.38 -14.17
C ASP A 11 1.60 7.69 -14.03
N LEU A 12 1.95 8.96 -13.84
CA LEU A 12 3.31 9.41 -13.52
C LEU A 12 3.55 9.50 -12.01
N TYR A 13 2.52 9.60 -11.18
CA TYR A 13 2.69 9.67 -9.73
C TYR A 13 2.87 8.27 -9.10
N THR A 14 3.89 7.54 -9.54
CA THR A 14 4.12 6.15 -9.16
C THR A 14 5.57 5.89 -8.77
N SER A 15 5.77 4.91 -7.89
CA SER A 15 7.09 4.46 -7.43
C SER A 15 7.97 3.93 -8.57
N SER A 16 7.36 3.34 -9.59
CA SER A 16 8.04 2.85 -10.79
C SER A 16 8.53 4.00 -11.68
N PHE A 17 7.72 5.04 -11.89
CA PHE A 17 8.16 6.22 -12.62
C PHE A 17 9.25 6.98 -11.86
N LEU A 18 9.14 7.07 -10.53
CA LEU A 18 10.18 7.66 -9.70
C LEU A 18 11.52 6.96 -9.88
N LYS A 19 11.54 5.61 -9.78
CA LYS A 19 12.75 4.82 -10.02
C LYS A 19 13.33 5.01 -11.41
N ALA A 20 12.47 4.95 -12.44
CA ALA A 20 12.88 5.17 -13.83
C ALA A 20 13.60 6.52 -14.00
N LEU A 21 13.04 7.59 -13.43
CA LEU A 21 13.68 8.91 -13.46
C LEU A 21 15.03 8.96 -12.75
N LEU A 22 15.16 8.29 -11.60
CA LEU A 22 16.41 8.27 -10.82
C LEU A 22 17.52 7.47 -11.50
N HIS A 23 17.16 6.51 -12.36
CA HIS A 23 18.10 5.68 -13.13
C HIS A 23 18.37 6.22 -14.54
N GLY A 24 17.92 7.44 -14.83
CA GLY A 24 18.13 8.09 -16.13
C GLY A 24 17.35 7.48 -17.28
N GLU A 25 16.35 6.64 -16.98
CA GLU A 25 15.49 6.08 -17.99
C GLU A 25 14.64 7.19 -18.62
N LYS A 26 14.39 7.07 -19.92
CA LYS A 26 13.52 7.97 -20.67
C LYS A 26 12.29 7.21 -21.14
N PRO A 27 11.31 6.91 -20.26
CA PRO A 27 10.11 6.23 -20.69
C PRO A 27 9.43 7.03 -21.80
N LYS A 28 9.27 6.38 -22.97
CA LYS A 28 8.67 7.01 -24.15
C LYS A 28 7.35 7.68 -23.77
N ASN A 29 7.13 8.88 -24.31
CA ASN A 29 5.91 9.70 -24.14
C ASN A 29 5.64 10.27 -22.73
N LYS A 30 6.34 9.84 -21.66
CA LYS A 30 6.12 10.39 -20.30
C LYS A 30 6.62 11.82 -20.13
N PHE A 31 7.79 12.15 -20.67
CA PHE A 31 8.29 13.54 -20.69
C PHE A 31 7.42 14.48 -21.53
N GLY A 32 6.83 13.96 -22.60
CA GLY A 32 5.86 14.70 -23.41
C GLY A 32 4.63 15.10 -22.60
N ILE A 33 4.12 14.19 -21.75
CA ILE A 33 3.01 14.46 -20.83
C ILE A 33 3.39 15.57 -19.84
N LEU A 34 4.58 15.51 -19.22
CA LEU A 34 5.03 16.54 -18.29
C LEU A 34 5.13 17.93 -18.91
N LYS A 35 5.63 18.01 -20.15
CA LYS A 35 5.71 19.28 -20.90
C LYS A 35 4.32 19.79 -21.29
N LYS A 36 3.50 18.95 -21.92
CA LYS A 36 2.18 19.36 -22.44
C LYS A 36 1.16 19.67 -21.35
N SER A 37 1.29 19.04 -20.18
CA SER A 37 0.45 19.35 -19.01
C SER A 37 0.79 20.69 -18.35
N GLY A 38 1.98 21.24 -18.63
CA GLY A 38 2.50 22.44 -17.99
C GLY A 38 3.16 22.19 -16.63
N ILE A 39 3.47 20.93 -16.28
CA ILE A 39 4.25 20.59 -15.07
C ILE A 39 5.71 21.01 -15.25
N VAL A 40 6.28 20.74 -16.43
CA VAL A 40 7.66 21.11 -16.77
C VAL A 40 7.63 22.19 -17.84
N SER A 41 8.20 23.36 -17.54
CA SER A 41 8.49 24.38 -18.55
C SER A 41 9.88 24.15 -19.16
N SER A 42 10.07 24.52 -20.43
CA SER A 42 11.35 24.38 -21.14
C SER A 42 12.49 25.21 -20.55
N GLU A 43 12.18 26.20 -19.72
CA GLU A 43 13.11 27.21 -19.23
C GLU A 43 13.65 26.94 -17.81
N LYS A 44 13.04 26.02 -17.04
CA LYS A 44 13.46 25.75 -15.66
C LYS A 44 14.09 24.37 -15.49
N GLU A 45 15.23 24.36 -14.82
CA GLU A 45 15.80 23.14 -14.26
C GLU A 45 14.99 22.75 -13.03
N LEU A 46 14.07 21.80 -13.22
CA LEU A 46 13.28 21.25 -12.13
C LEU A 46 14.03 20.07 -11.51
N LEU A 47 14.07 20.08 -10.18
CA LEU A 47 14.55 18.96 -9.39
C LEU A 47 13.52 17.82 -9.49
N ILE A 48 13.96 16.57 -9.40
CA ILE A 48 13.04 15.41 -9.44
C ILE A 48 11.92 15.56 -8.41
N LYS A 49 12.26 15.94 -7.16
CA LYS A 49 11.26 16.17 -6.11
C LYS A 49 10.21 17.21 -6.48
N ASP A 50 10.55 18.22 -7.27
CA ASP A 50 9.63 19.30 -7.63
C ASP A 50 8.62 18.83 -8.69
N ILE A 51 9.01 17.92 -9.57
CA ILE A 51 8.09 17.29 -10.52
C ILE A 51 6.99 16.54 -9.75
N PHE A 52 7.35 15.68 -8.80
CA PHE A 52 6.38 14.94 -7.99
C PHE A 52 5.54 15.85 -7.10
N LYS A 53 6.11 16.95 -6.59
CA LYS A 53 5.36 17.98 -5.86
C LYS A 53 4.26 18.58 -6.72
N LEU A 54 4.59 19.00 -7.94
CA LEU A 54 3.65 19.63 -8.87
C LEU A 54 2.56 18.64 -9.30
N ILE A 55 2.92 17.39 -9.61
CA ILE A 55 1.94 16.34 -9.93
C ILE A 55 1.00 16.12 -8.74
N PHE A 56 1.53 15.94 -7.53
CA PHE A 56 0.71 15.71 -6.34
C PHE A 56 -0.24 16.89 -6.06
N GLN A 57 0.24 18.13 -6.19
CA GLN A 57 -0.60 19.32 -6.05
C GLN A 57 -1.71 19.37 -7.09
N PHE A 58 -1.42 19.02 -8.34
CA PHE A 58 -2.42 18.94 -9.39
C PHE A 58 -3.48 17.87 -9.09
N LEU A 59 -3.05 16.64 -8.77
CA LEU A 59 -3.94 15.52 -8.43
C LEU A 59 -4.83 15.85 -7.23
N SER A 60 -4.28 16.51 -6.19
CA SER A 60 -5.04 16.90 -5.00
C SER A 60 -6.25 17.78 -5.28
N LYS A 61 -6.21 18.58 -6.36
CA LYS A 61 -7.26 19.55 -6.72
C LYS A 61 -8.20 19.06 -7.80
N HIS A 62 -7.72 18.19 -8.69
CA HIS A 62 -8.40 17.92 -9.96
C HIS A 62 -8.64 16.43 -10.22
N TYR A 63 -7.93 15.53 -9.53
CA TYR A 63 -7.99 14.10 -9.80
C TYR A 63 -7.39 13.31 -8.64
N ARG A 64 -8.15 13.13 -7.56
CA ARG A 64 -7.66 12.43 -6.36
C ARG A 64 -7.65 10.92 -6.63
N SER A 65 -6.61 10.45 -7.30
CA SER A 65 -6.40 9.04 -7.65
C SER A 65 -6.10 8.18 -6.42
N GLU A 66 -6.13 6.86 -6.61
CA GLU A 66 -5.74 5.90 -5.58
C GLU A 66 -4.34 6.20 -4.99
N GLU A 67 -3.36 6.57 -5.81
CA GLU A 67 -2.02 6.93 -5.33
C GLU A 67 -2.03 8.19 -4.44
N TYR A 68 -2.91 9.16 -4.72
CA TYR A 68 -3.11 10.31 -3.84
C TYR A 68 -3.65 9.86 -2.47
N TYR A 69 -4.67 9.00 -2.46
CA TYR A 69 -5.23 8.46 -1.21
C TYR A 69 -4.20 7.62 -0.44
N ARG A 70 -3.41 6.79 -1.12
CA ARG A 70 -2.30 6.02 -0.52
C ARG A 70 -1.28 6.93 0.13
N SER A 71 -0.84 8.00 -0.55
CA SER A 71 0.10 8.96 0.00
C SER A 71 -0.44 9.68 1.25
N ILE A 72 -1.71 10.12 1.22
CA ILE A 72 -2.32 10.76 2.39
C ILE A 72 -2.47 9.77 3.56
N LEU A 73 -3.02 8.58 3.32
CA LEU A 73 -3.20 7.54 4.33
C LEU A 73 -1.86 7.15 4.96
N PHE A 74 -0.85 6.88 4.12
CA PHE A 74 0.48 6.51 4.56
C PHE A 74 1.08 7.59 5.47
N SER A 75 1.09 8.84 5.02
CA SER A 75 1.77 9.92 5.74
C SER A 75 1.04 10.39 7.00
N LYS A 76 -0.30 10.37 6.99
CA LYS A 76 -1.09 10.94 8.09
C LYS A 76 -1.56 9.93 9.12
N ILE A 77 -1.65 8.65 8.77
CA ILE A 77 -2.13 7.59 9.67
C ILE A 77 -1.03 6.55 9.91
N LEU A 78 -0.50 5.94 8.85
CA LEU A 78 0.35 4.76 9.01
C LEU A 78 1.76 5.08 9.50
N LEU A 79 2.39 6.13 8.97
CA LEU A 79 3.76 6.51 9.32
C LEU A 79 3.88 7.01 10.78
N PRO A 80 2.93 7.80 11.33
CA PRO A 80 2.88 8.09 12.77
C PRO A 80 2.72 6.86 13.64
N ASP A 81 1.95 5.86 13.19
CA ASP A 81 1.66 4.63 13.94
C ASP A 81 2.83 3.61 13.96
N ILE A 82 3.91 3.89 13.22
CA ILE A 82 5.16 3.13 13.33
C ILE A 82 5.94 3.62 14.54
N THR A 83 6.07 2.73 15.52
CA THR A 83 6.73 3.00 16.80
C THR A 83 7.91 2.06 17.08
N LYS A 84 7.98 0.92 16.38
CA LYS A 84 9.04 -0.08 16.52
C LYS A 84 9.66 -0.42 15.17
N ASP A 85 10.92 -0.82 15.17
CA ASP A 85 11.63 -1.28 13.96
C ASP A 85 11.01 -2.55 13.33
N SER A 86 10.22 -3.29 14.11
CA SER A 86 9.48 -4.47 13.66
C SER A 86 8.13 -4.15 13.01
N ASP A 87 7.68 -2.90 13.06
CA ASP A 87 6.39 -2.51 12.48
C ASP A 87 6.54 -2.40 10.96
N VAL A 88 5.59 -2.98 10.22
CA VAL A 88 5.65 -2.99 8.75
C VAL A 88 4.36 -2.50 8.12
N ILE A 89 4.51 -1.85 6.97
CA ILE A 89 3.42 -1.48 6.08
C ILE A 89 3.66 -2.26 4.77
N LEU A 90 2.68 -3.04 4.38
CA LEU A 90 2.73 -3.84 3.16
C LEU A 90 1.68 -3.30 2.21
N ALA A 91 2.10 -2.93 1.00
CA ALA A 91 1.15 -2.67 -0.06
C ALA A 91 0.69 -4.00 -0.66
N GLU A 92 -0.52 -4.03 -1.17
CA GLU A 92 -0.89 -5.01 -2.19
C GLU A 92 -0.85 -6.48 -1.71
N LEU A 93 -1.18 -6.73 -0.44
CA LEU A 93 -1.11 -8.05 0.20
C LEU A 93 -2.30 -8.92 -0.22
N ARG A 94 -2.07 -10.11 -0.77
CA ARG A 94 -3.16 -11.04 -1.10
C ARG A 94 -3.92 -11.47 0.17
N VAL A 95 -5.24 -11.47 0.11
CA VAL A 95 -6.13 -11.90 1.20
C VAL A 95 -7.30 -12.67 0.61
N SER A 96 -7.31 -13.99 0.75
CA SER A 96 -8.31 -14.87 0.11
C SER A 96 -8.43 -14.58 -1.40
N ASN A 97 -9.59 -14.08 -1.85
CA ASN A 97 -9.90 -13.74 -3.24
C ASN A 97 -9.66 -12.25 -3.57
N SER A 98 -9.19 -11.49 -2.59
CA SER A 98 -8.96 -10.05 -2.66
C SER A 98 -7.49 -9.71 -2.47
N LYS A 99 -7.19 -8.42 -2.58
CA LYS A 99 -5.87 -7.87 -2.39
C LYS A 99 -6.01 -6.65 -1.50
N ALA A 100 -5.36 -6.70 -0.35
CA ALA A 100 -5.32 -5.60 0.58
C ALA A 100 -4.54 -4.43 0.00
N ASP A 101 -5.16 -3.25 -0.10
CA ASP A 101 -4.47 -2.09 -0.65
C ASP A 101 -3.26 -1.75 0.21
N ILE A 102 -3.48 -1.61 1.51
CA ILE A 102 -2.41 -1.49 2.49
C ILE A 102 -2.72 -2.35 3.71
N ALA A 103 -1.74 -3.10 4.18
CA ALA A 103 -1.77 -3.80 5.45
C ALA A 103 -0.71 -3.22 6.39
N MET A 104 -1.04 -3.06 7.68
CA MET A 104 -0.12 -2.63 8.72
C MET A 104 -0.01 -3.72 9.79
N LEU A 105 1.22 -4.08 10.16
CA LEU A 105 1.52 -5.03 11.23
C LEU A 105 2.38 -4.34 12.29
N ASN A 106 1.76 -3.74 13.30
CA ASN A 106 2.42 -2.94 14.35
C ASN A 106 2.11 -3.41 15.79
N GLY A 107 1.97 -4.73 15.95
CA GLY A 107 1.41 -5.35 17.17
C GLY A 107 -0.09 -5.60 17.08
N LYS A 108 -0.74 -5.03 16.05
CA LYS A 108 -2.05 -5.42 15.54
C LYS A 108 -1.90 -5.74 14.05
N SER A 109 -2.81 -6.52 13.47
CA SER A 109 -2.92 -6.68 12.02
C SER A 109 -4.09 -5.85 11.51
N VAL A 110 -3.82 -4.88 10.63
CA VAL A 110 -4.82 -3.94 10.12
C VAL A 110 -4.81 -3.91 8.60
N GLY A 111 -5.96 -4.14 7.97
CA GLY A 111 -6.15 -3.98 6.53
C GLY A 111 -6.86 -2.67 6.20
N TYR A 112 -6.42 -1.98 5.16
CA TYR A 112 -7.03 -0.76 4.63
C TYR A 112 -7.40 -0.99 3.17
N GLU A 113 -8.67 -0.83 2.83
CA GLU A 113 -9.19 -0.81 1.47
C GLU A 113 -9.45 0.65 1.08
N ILE A 114 -8.88 1.09 -0.03
CA ILE A 114 -8.95 2.47 -0.53
C ILE A 114 -9.96 2.53 -1.66
N LYS A 115 -10.87 3.52 -1.61
CA LYS A 115 -11.76 3.85 -2.72
C LYS A 115 -11.61 5.33 -3.05
N SER A 116 -11.07 5.61 -4.22
CA SER A 116 -10.90 6.96 -4.77
C SER A 116 -12.21 7.46 -5.38
N GLU A 117 -12.22 8.72 -5.85
CA GLU A 117 -13.37 9.31 -6.56
C GLU A 117 -13.70 8.60 -7.89
N LEU A 118 -12.81 7.74 -8.35
CA LEU A 118 -12.87 7.05 -9.63
C LEU A 118 -13.41 5.63 -9.49
N ASP A 119 -13.53 5.15 -8.26
CA ASP A 119 -13.87 3.78 -7.95
C ASP A 119 -15.38 3.53 -7.91
N LYS A 120 -15.75 2.30 -8.29
CA LYS A 120 -17.11 1.79 -8.13
C LYS A 120 -17.17 0.88 -6.89
N PRO A 121 -18.32 0.83 -6.19
CA PRO A 121 -18.47 0.01 -4.98
C PRO A 121 -18.65 -1.49 -5.27
N THR A 122 -18.68 -1.90 -6.53
CA THR A 122 -19.10 -3.25 -6.99
C THR A 122 -18.44 -4.40 -6.24
N ARG A 123 -17.16 -4.27 -5.87
CA ARG A 123 -16.39 -5.32 -5.18
C ARG A 123 -16.18 -5.07 -3.68
N LEU A 124 -16.57 -3.89 -3.19
CA LEU A 124 -16.22 -3.40 -1.86
C LEU A 124 -16.62 -4.35 -0.74
N LYS A 125 -17.87 -4.82 -0.75
CA LYS A 125 -18.41 -5.70 0.29
C LYS A 125 -17.62 -7.00 0.37
N ASN A 126 -17.33 -7.63 -0.77
CA ASN A 126 -16.58 -8.88 -0.82
C ASN A 126 -15.13 -8.67 -0.36
N GLN A 127 -14.49 -7.57 -0.79
CA GLN A 127 -13.13 -7.24 -0.37
C GLN A 127 -13.04 -7.07 1.15
N LEU A 128 -13.93 -6.28 1.75
CA LEU A 128 -13.92 -6.06 3.20
C LEU A 128 -14.29 -7.32 4.00
N ASN A 129 -15.16 -8.18 3.46
CA ASN A 129 -15.43 -9.49 4.08
C ASN A 129 -14.20 -10.40 4.04
N ASP A 130 -13.46 -10.44 2.92
CA ASP A 130 -12.19 -11.17 2.84
C ASP A 130 -11.19 -10.64 3.88
N TYR A 131 -11.11 -9.32 4.06
CA TYR A 131 -10.23 -8.71 5.05
C TYR A 131 -10.56 -9.12 6.49
N LEU A 132 -11.86 -9.22 6.84
CA LEU A 132 -12.30 -9.72 8.15
C LEU A 132 -11.89 -11.18 8.39
N SER A 133 -11.55 -11.95 7.36
CA SER A 133 -11.02 -13.30 7.56
C SER A 133 -9.51 -13.36 7.82
N CYS A 134 -8.80 -12.23 7.74
CA CYS A 134 -7.33 -12.18 7.79
C CYS A 134 -6.75 -11.15 8.78
N PHE A 135 -7.44 -10.02 8.99
CA PHE A 135 -6.94 -8.94 9.83
C PHE A 135 -7.74 -8.80 11.13
N GLN A 136 -7.05 -8.38 12.17
CA GLN A 136 -7.65 -8.04 13.46
C GLN A 136 -8.55 -6.80 13.34
N TYR A 137 -8.18 -5.83 12.50
CA TYR A 137 -8.97 -4.64 12.21
C TYR A 137 -9.00 -4.39 10.70
N SER A 138 -10.10 -3.85 10.19
CA SER A 138 -10.25 -3.54 8.76
C SER A 138 -10.93 -2.20 8.58
N TYR A 139 -10.42 -1.40 7.65
CA TYR A 139 -10.89 -0.05 7.38
C TYR A 139 -11.22 0.15 5.91
N LEU A 140 -12.34 0.84 5.66
CA LEU A 140 -12.57 1.56 4.41
C LEU A 140 -11.94 2.96 4.52
N VAL A 141 -11.17 3.35 3.51
CA VAL A 141 -10.61 4.69 3.36
C VAL A 141 -11.15 5.31 2.07
N SER A 142 -11.91 6.39 2.18
CA SER A 142 -12.53 7.02 1.00
C SER A 142 -12.91 8.48 1.24
N HIS A 143 -13.60 9.12 0.29
CA HIS A 143 -14.20 10.43 0.44
C HIS A 143 -15.62 10.35 1.03
N GLU A 144 -16.09 11.49 1.53
CA GLU A 144 -17.39 11.66 2.18
C GLU A 144 -18.56 11.06 1.39
N SER A 145 -18.77 11.49 0.14
CA SER A 145 -19.92 11.01 -0.67
C SER A 145 -19.91 9.49 -0.91
N PHE A 146 -18.73 8.86 -1.04
CA PHE A 146 -18.64 7.41 -1.18
C PHE A 146 -18.98 6.72 0.13
N ILE A 147 -18.51 7.26 1.26
CA ILE A 147 -18.82 6.74 2.60
C ILE A 147 -20.32 6.84 2.87
N GLU A 148 -20.94 7.99 2.62
CA GLU A 148 -22.39 8.20 2.79
C GLU A 148 -23.21 7.19 1.97
N SER A 149 -22.80 6.95 0.73
CA SER A 149 -23.53 6.07 -0.20
C SER A 149 -23.36 4.58 0.10
N ASN A 150 -22.24 4.16 0.73
CA ASN A 150 -21.85 2.75 0.79
C ASN A 150 -21.67 2.18 2.20
N SER A 151 -21.51 3.02 3.23
CA SER A 151 -21.13 2.56 4.58
C SER A 151 -22.22 1.79 5.31
N SER A 152 -23.50 2.07 5.05
CA SER A 152 -24.65 1.43 5.70
C SER A 152 -24.74 -0.07 5.44
N ASN A 153 -24.18 -0.55 4.32
CA ASN A 153 -24.21 -1.96 3.90
C ASN A 153 -22.94 -2.73 4.30
N LEU A 154 -22.01 -2.09 5.01
CA LEU A 154 -20.76 -2.72 5.45
C LEU A 154 -20.95 -3.47 6.76
N HIS A 155 -20.12 -4.48 6.98
CA HIS A 155 -20.10 -5.20 8.25
C HIS A 155 -19.82 -4.24 9.42
N GLN A 156 -20.47 -4.48 10.56
CA GLN A 156 -20.40 -3.58 11.72
C GLN A 156 -18.98 -3.40 12.28
N ASP A 157 -18.07 -4.33 12.02
CA ASP A 157 -16.70 -4.30 12.53
C ASP A 157 -15.74 -3.48 11.64
N ILE A 158 -16.18 -3.09 10.44
CA ILE A 158 -15.39 -2.26 9.54
C ILE A 158 -15.34 -0.82 10.06
N GLY A 159 -14.14 -0.32 10.25
CA GLY A 159 -13.87 1.09 10.53
C GLY A 159 -13.89 1.93 9.26
N ILE A 160 -14.02 3.24 9.42
CA ILE A 160 -14.17 4.18 8.30
C ILE A 160 -13.25 5.38 8.54
N ILE A 161 -12.43 5.67 7.52
CA ILE A 161 -11.56 6.83 7.46
C ILE A 161 -11.97 7.67 6.24
N CYS A 162 -12.29 8.93 6.48
CA CYS A 162 -12.57 9.91 5.45
C CYS A 162 -11.33 10.74 5.13
N ILE A 163 -11.00 10.86 3.84
CA ILE A 163 -10.01 11.81 3.31
C ILE A 163 -10.75 12.96 2.64
N HIS A 164 -10.58 14.16 3.20
CA HIS A 164 -11.26 15.38 2.74
C HIS A 164 -10.55 16.02 1.53
N PRO A 165 -11.20 16.93 0.78
CA PRO A 165 -10.60 17.63 -0.36
C PRO A 165 -9.30 18.38 -0.04
N ASN A 166 -9.18 18.94 1.17
CA ASN A 166 -7.95 19.59 1.63
C ASN A 166 -6.85 18.59 2.08
N GLY A 167 -7.08 17.28 1.91
CA GLY A 167 -6.21 16.19 2.35
C GLY A 167 -6.21 15.92 3.85
N SER A 168 -7.04 16.60 4.66
CA SER A 168 -7.23 16.24 6.07
C SER A 168 -7.93 14.89 6.19
N VAL A 169 -7.73 14.23 7.33
CA VAL A 169 -8.21 12.87 7.56
C VAL A 169 -9.04 12.85 8.83
N THR A 170 -10.21 12.21 8.76
CA THR A 170 -11.09 12.00 9.90
C THR A 170 -11.37 10.52 10.03
N LYS A 171 -11.18 9.96 11.23
CA LYS A 171 -11.69 8.62 11.52
C LYS A 171 -13.16 8.74 11.92
N VAL A 172 -14.04 8.42 10.98
CA VAL A 172 -15.51 8.53 11.15
C VAL A 172 -16.04 7.41 12.05
N LYS A 173 -15.41 6.23 11.97
CA LYS A 173 -15.78 5.06 12.76
C LYS A 173 -14.53 4.23 13.08
N ASP A 174 -14.32 3.89 14.34
CA ASP A 174 -13.29 2.91 14.72
C ASP A 174 -13.66 1.50 14.27
N ALA A 175 -12.67 0.76 13.77
CA ALA A 175 -12.83 -0.66 13.50
C ALA A 175 -12.91 -1.44 14.81
N LYS A 176 -13.71 -2.51 14.84
CA LYS A 176 -13.78 -3.40 16.01
C LYS A 176 -12.75 -4.52 15.89
N ASN A 177 -12.34 -5.04 17.03
CA ASN A 177 -11.41 -6.17 17.09
C ASN A 177 -12.12 -7.43 16.60
N ASN A 178 -11.58 -8.01 15.54
CA ASN A 178 -12.14 -9.13 14.79
C ASN A 178 -11.23 -10.38 14.85
N ILE A 179 -10.36 -10.48 15.86
CA ILE A 179 -9.37 -11.56 15.99
C ILE A 179 -9.98 -12.97 15.92
N ASN A 180 -11.23 -13.13 16.40
CA ASN A 180 -11.92 -14.43 16.46
C ASN A 180 -12.41 -14.92 15.10
N ASN A 181 -12.46 -14.07 14.08
CA ASN A 181 -12.92 -14.41 12.73
C ASN A 181 -11.76 -14.68 11.76
N ILE A 182 -10.51 -14.62 12.23
CA ILE A 182 -9.34 -14.95 11.42
C ILE A 182 -9.38 -16.44 11.06
N SER A 183 -9.13 -16.76 9.80
CA SER A 183 -9.16 -18.12 9.27
C SER A 183 -7.79 -18.57 8.77
N HIS A 184 -7.49 -19.87 8.89
CA HIS A 184 -6.27 -20.47 8.35
C HIS A 184 -6.10 -20.23 6.86
N SER A 185 -7.17 -20.40 6.07
CA SER A 185 -7.11 -20.22 4.63
C SER A 185 -6.67 -18.81 4.26
N ALA A 186 -7.28 -17.78 4.86
CA ALA A 186 -6.95 -16.40 4.54
C ALA A 186 -5.51 -16.05 4.94
N LEU A 187 -5.06 -16.51 6.11
CA LEU A 187 -3.68 -16.36 6.56
C LEU A 187 -2.71 -17.04 5.56
N PHE A 188 -2.97 -18.30 5.20
CA PHE A 188 -2.11 -19.05 4.30
C PHE A 188 -2.04 -18.43 2.90
N ASP A 189 -3.18 -18.00 2.37
CA ASP A 189 -3.28 -17.38 1.04
C ASP A 189 -2.55 -16.02 0.96
N SER A 190 -2.25 -15.40 2.11
CA SER A 190 -1.43 -14.17 2.20
C SER A 190 0.08 -14.41 2.12
N LEU A 191 0.52 -15.64 2.35
CA LEU A 191 1.93 -16.04 2.42
C LEU A 191 2.48 -16.43 1.05
N ARG A 192 3.76 -16.14 0.82
CA ARG A 192 4.52 -16.61 -0.35
C ARG A 192 5.12 -17.99 -0.07
N LYS A 193 5.50 -18.71 -1.12
CA LYS A 193 6.12 -20.06 -1.00
C LYS A 193 7.23 -20.15 0.03
N PRO A 194 8.25 -19.27 0.03
CA PRO A 194 9.29 -19.32 1.05
C PRO A 194 8.72 -19.17 2.47
N GLU A 195 7.78 -18.24 2.67
CA GLU A 195 7.23 -17.93 3.99
C GLU A 195 6.39 -19.06 4.58
N TYR A 196 5.47 -19.65 3.82
CA TYR A 196 4.70 -20.77 4.34
C TYR A 196 5.57 -22.03 4.47
N SER A 197 6.60 -22.21 3.62
CA SER A 197 7.53 -23.35 3.76
C SER A 197 8.34 -23.23 5.05
N ASP A 198 8.88 -22.04 5.33
CA ASP A 198 9.62 -21.75 6.55
C ASP A 198 8.76 -21.94 7.80
N ILE A 199 7.47 -21.57 7.76
CA ILE A 199 6.54 -21.80 8.86
C ILE A 199 6.34 -23.29 9.10
N ILE A 200 6.09 -24.06 8.05
CA ILE A 200 5.88 -25.51 8.15
C ILE A 200 7.14 -26.21 8.67
N GLU A 201 8.31 -25.87 8.14
CA GLU A 201 9.58 -26.42 8.59
C GLU A 201 9.87 -26.10 10.06
N LYS A 202 9.68 -24.85 10.49
CA LYS A 202 9.90 -24.45 11.89
C LYS A 202 8.93 -25.11 12.86
N TYR A 203 7.69 -25.34 12.44
CA TYR A 203 6.66 -25.91 13.31
C TYR A 203 6.71 -27.44 13.38
N TYR A 204 6.95 -28.12 12.26
CA TYR A 204 6.93 -29.58 12.15
C TYR A 204 8.32 -30.22 12.05
N GLY A 205 9.39 -29.44 11.92
CA GLY A 205 10.77 -29.90 11.74
C GLY A 205 11.11 -30.39 10.32
N SER A 206 10.16 -30.35 9.39
CA SER A 206 10.36 -30.75 7.99
C SER A 206 9.28 -30.14 7.08
N ILE A 207 9.55 -30.12 5.78
CA ILE A 207 8.58 -29.78 4.74
C ILE A 207 8.10 -31.04 3.99
N PRO A 208 6.90 -31.03 3.38
CA PRO A 208 6.43 -32.15 2.58
C PRO A 208 7.40 -32.51 1.44
N ASN A 209 7.84 -33.76 1.40
CA ASN A 209 8.60 -34.30 0.27
C ASN A 209 7.64 -34.78 -0.83
N VAL A 210 7.07 -33.83 -1.58
CA VAL A 210 6.08 -34.08 -2.63
C VAL A 210 6.39 -33.28 -3.91
N PRO A 211 5.89 -33.70 -5.08
CA PRO A 211 6.06 -32.95 -6.32
C PRO A 211 5.55 -31.50 -6.22
N ASN A 212 6.21 -30.58 -6.93
CA ASN A 212 5.88 -29.14 -6.92
C ASN A 212 4.41 -28.83 -7.22
N GLY A 213 3.76 -29.64 -8.07
CA GLY A 213 2.35 -29.45 -8.46
C GLY A 213 1.35 -29.63 -7.31
N ILE A 214 1.71 -30.35 -6.25
CA ILE A 214 0.85 -30.56 -5.07
C ILE A 214 1.41 -29.93 -3.79
N PHE A 215 2.63 -29.39 -3.83
CA PHE A 215 3.33 -28.84 -2.67
C PHE A 215 2.53 -27.77 -1.93
N PHE A 216 1.91 -26.84 -2.66
CA PHE A 216 1.06 -25.80 -2.06
C PHE A 216 -0.11 -26.41 -1.26
N LYS A 217 -0.78 -27.41 -1.83
CA LYS A 217 -1.93 -28.07 -1.22
C LYS A 217 -1.53 -28.83 0.04
N GLU A 218 -0.42 -29.56 0.02
CA GLU A 218 0.05 -30.30 1.19
C GLU A 218 0.53 -29.36 2.32
N CYS A 219 1.23 -28.28 1.98
CA CYS A 219 1.59 -27.25 2.97
C CYS A 219 0.34 -26.59 3.57
N LYS A 220 -0.70 -26.32 2.76
CA LYS A 220 -1.95 -25.73 3.25
C LYS A 220 -2.66 -26.63 4.25
N LYS A 221 -2.75 -27.94 3.96
CA LYS A 221 -3.31 -28.94 4.90
C LYS A 221 -2.55 -28.97 6.23
N LEU A 222 -1.22 -28.95 6.19
CA LEU A 222 -0.41 -28.90 7.41
C LEU A 222 -0.65 -27.61 8.19
N PHE A 223 -0.69 -26.47 7.49
CA PHE A 223 -0.93 -25.17 8.11
C PHE A 223 -2.30 -25.10 8.80
N GLU A 224 -3.34 -25.70 8.22
CA GLU A 224 -4.71 -25.75 8.76
C GLU A 224 -4.80 -26.58 10.08
N ILE A 225 -3.82 -27.43 10.37
CA ILE A 225 -3.74 -28.21 11.61
C ILE A 225 -3.12 -27.38 12.76
N ILE A 226 -2.30 -26.36 12.44
CA ILE A 226 -1.67 -25.50 13.45
C ILE A 226 -2.77 -24.73 14.20
N PRO A 227 -2.77 -24.64 15.56
CA PRO A 227 -3.75 -23.85 16.28
C PRO A 227 -3.83 -22.40 15.74
N ILE A 228 -5.03 -21.88 15.49
CA ILE A 228 -5.24 -20.62 14.74
C ILE A 228 -4.49 -19.42 15.32
N ASN A 229 -4.40 -19.32 16.65
CA ASN A 229 -3.64 -18.28 17.34
C ASN A 229 -2.13 -18.37 17.06
N VAL A 230 -1.59 -19.59 17.01
CA VAL A 230 -0.20 -19.86 16.67
C VAL A 230 0.05 -19.60 15.19
N ALA A 231 -0.84 -20.09 14.31
CA ALA A 231 -0.78 -19.86 12.87
C ALA A 231 -0.79 -18.36 12.54
N ASN A 232 -1.68 -17.59 13.16
CA ASN A 232 -1.74 -16.14 13.01
C ASN A 232 -0.43 -15.46 13.42
N LYS A 233 0.12 -15.81 14.59
CA LYS A 233 1.40 -15.26 15.05
C LYS A 233 2.54 -15.57 14.06
N LEU A 234 2.66 -16.82 13.63
CA LEU A 234 3.68 -17.25 12.66
C LEU A 234 3.53 -16.53 11.32
N SER A 235 2.30 -16.34 10.84
CA SER A 235 2.04 -15.57 9.62
C SER A 235 2.44 -14.10 9.77
N ILE A 236 2.10 -13.45 10.88
CA ILE A 236 2.50 -12.04 11.14
C ILE A 236 4.03 -11.93 11.17
N ASP A 237 4.72 -12.84 11.84
CA ASP A 237 6.18 -12.83 11.94
C ASP A 237 6.84 -13.04 10.56
N ALA A 238 6.31 -13.95 9.74
CA ALA A 238 6.78 -14.15 8.37
C ALA A 238 6.53 -12.91 7.49
N LEU A 239 5.33 -12.32 7.55
CA LEU A 239 4.99 -11.12 6.77
C LEU A 239 5.83 -9.89 7.18
N LYS A 240 6.22 -9.77 8.46
CA LYS A 240 7.16 -8.75 8.92
C LYS A 240 8.54 -8.85 8.26
N GLY A 241 8.91 -10.02 7.74
CA GLY A 241 10.11 -10.19 6.92
C GLY A 241 10.11 -9.38 5.62
N ARG A 242 8.92 -8.95 5.14
CA ARG A 242 8.76 -8.12 3.91
C ARG A 242 8.97 -6.62 4.15
N ARG A 243 9.50 -6.20 5.30
CA ARG A 243 9.70 -4.78 5.64
C ARG A 243 10.51 -4.04 4.57
N SER A 244 10.13 -2.79 4.30
CA SER A 244 10.91 -1.89 3.44
C SER A 244 12.32 -1.72 3.99
N LYS A 245 13.30 -1.68 3.09
CA LYS A 245 14.72 -1.46 3.44
C LYS A 245 15.03 0.01 3.78
N VAL A 246 14.09 0.92 3.51
CA VAL A 246 14.29 2.35 3.80
C VAL A 246 14.02 2.62 5.28
N PRO A 247 14.96 3.25 6.01
CA PRO A 247 14.72 3.63 7.39
C PRO A 247 13.52 4.56 7.53
N ILE A 248 12.63 4.26 8.47
CA ILE A 248 11.43 5.07 8.74
C ILE A 248 11.79 6.51 9.12
N SER A 249 12.90 6.71 9.82
CA SER A 249 13.45 8.03 10.15
C SER A 249 13.83 8.84 8.90
N THR A 250 14.28 8.19 7.83
CA THR A 250 14.52 8.83 6.52
C THR A 250 13.20 9.21 5.87
N ILE A 251 12.23 8.30 5.87
CA ILE A 251 10.89 8.57 5.30
C ILE A 251 10.20 9.75 5.99
N LYS A 252 10.25 9.84 7.32
CA LYS A 252 9.65 10.93 8.11
C LYS A 252 10.20 12.32 7.76
N LYS A 253 11.43 12.42 7.22
CA LYS A 253 12.04 13.69 6.79
C LYS A 253 11.61 14.13 5.39
N LEU A 254 11.06 13.22 4.59
CA LEU A 254 10.60 13.53 3.24
C LEU A 254 9.25 14.26 3.29
N PRO A 255 8.96 15.12 2.31
CA PRO A 255 7.65 15.72 2.19
C PRO A 255 6.59 14.66 1.84
N ILE A 256 5.35 14.87 2.30
CA ILE A 256 4.21 13.93 2.16
C ILE A 256 4.07 13.34 0.74
N TYR A 257 4.30 14.15 -0.29
CA TYR A 257 4.17 13.73 -1.68
C TYR A 257 5.28 12.77 -2.17
N LEU A 258 6.30 12.48 -1.36
CA LEU A 258 7.34 11.50 -1.65
C LEU A 258 7.38 10.32 -0.67
N GLN A 259 6.81 10.47 0.52
CA GLN A 259 6.97 9.47 1.60
C GLN A 259 6.55 8.06 1.17
N TYR A 260 5.32 7.91 0.66
CA TYR A 260 4.82 6.62 0.19
C TYR A 260 5.58 6.09 -1.03
N LEU A 261 5.88 6.96 -2.00
CA LEU A 261 6.60 6.59 -3.22
C LEU A 261 8.01 6.05 -2.91
N VAL A 262 8.75 6.73 -2.03
CA VAL A 262 10.08 6.30 -1.61
C VAL A 262 10.02 5.02 -0.79
N TYR A 263 9.04 4.91 0.11
CA TYR A 263 8.84 3.71 0.92
C TYR A 263 8.57 2.47 0.07
N GLN A 264 7.63 2.58 -0.87
CA GLN A 264 7.23 1.48 -1.76
C GLN A 264 8.30 1.18 -2.81
N ALA A 265 9.01 2.19 -3.31
CA ALA A 265 10.14 1.98 -4.20
C ALA A 265 11.34 1.33 -3.49
N GLU A 266 11.41 1.33 -2.16
CA GLU A 266 12.58 0.87 -1.42
C GLU A 266 13.88 1.60 -1.83
N LEU A 267 13.83 2.91 -2.02
CA LEU A 267 15.01 3.66 -2.48
C LEU A 267 16.15 3.61 -1.47
N THR A 268 17.36 3.45 -1.98
CA THR A 268 18.60 3.60 -1.23
C THR A 268 18.85 5.05 -0.82
N ASN A 269 19.71 5.27 0.17
CA ASN A 269 20.13 6.62 0.57
C ASN A 269 20.76 7.40 -0.60
N LYS A 270 21.46 6.71 -1.52
CA LYS A 270 22.02 7.33 -2.73
C LYS A 270 20.91 7.83 -3.65
N GLU A 271 19.92 7.00 -3.94
CA GLU A 271 18.77 7.39 -4.78
C GLU A 271 17.94 8.51 -4.15
N ILE A 272 17.77 8.51 -2.82
CA ILE A 272 17.08 9.60 -2.11
C ILE A 272 17.81 10.93 -2.27
N HIS A 273 19.15 10.93 -2.33
CA HIS A 273 19.92 12.14 -2.59
C HIS A 273 19.65 12.70 -4.01
N LEU A 274 19.52 11.81 -5.01
CA LEU A 274 19.24 12.20 -6.41
C LEU A 274 17.90 12.91 -6.59
N LEU A 275 16.95 12.77 -5.64
CA LEU A 275 15.69 13.52 -5.64
C LEU A 275 15.90 15.05 -5.64
N GLY A 276 17.05 15.49 -5.09
CA GLY A 276 17.46 16.89 -5.03
C GLY A 276 18.21 17.40 -6.25
N LEU A 277 18.44 16.57 -7.28
CA LEU A 277 19.16 16.95 -8.48
C LEU A 277 18.21 17.33 -9.63
N PRO A 278 18.64 18.22 -10.54
CA PRO A 278 17.96 18.48 -11.80
C PRO A 278 17.79 17.21 -12.64
N ILE A 279 16.64 17.09 -13.31
CA ILE A 279 16.36 15.92 -14.14
C ILE A 279 17.36 15.72 -15.29
N LYS A 280 17.98 16.80 -15.79
CA LYS A 280 18.99 16.76 -16.87
C LYS A 280 20.30 16.13 -16.43
N GLU A 281 20.67 16.23 -15.14
CA GLU A 281 21.92 15.67 -14.63
C GLU A 281 21.88 14.15 -14.54
N LEU A 282 20.68 13.56 -14.61
CA LEU A 282 20.44 12.13 -14.56
C LEU A 282 20.15 11.52 -15.93
N ILE A 283 20.06 12.34 -16.99
CA ILE A 283 19.52 12.03 -18.33
C ILE A 283 20.60 12.06 -19.39
#